data_AF-A0A7J5UK05-F1
#
_entry.id   AF-A0A7J5UK05-F1
#
_cell.length_a   1.000
_cell.length_b   1.000
_cell.length_c   1.000
_cell.angle_alpha   90.00
_cell.angle_beta   90.00
_cell.angle_gamma   90.00
#
_symmetry.space_group_name_H-M   'P 1'
#
loop_
_entity.id
_entity.type
_entity.pdbx_description
1 polymer ?
#
loop_
_entity_poly.entity_id
_entity_poly.type
_entity_poly.pdbx_seq_one_letter_code
_entity_poly.pdbx_strand_id
1 'polypeptide(L)'
;MVVPLADPRARAVTVAGGKAASLSALLGAGLPVPDGFCVTTAAYDRAADDAGLGGALAALAEAGEGDGPVAGAGAAMAAGAGPAG
;
A
#
# COMPACT_ATOMS: atom_id res chain seq x y z
N MET A 1 8.79 -1.26 6.80
CA MET A 1 9.57 -1.01 5.56
C MET A 1 8.81 0.02 4.74
N VAL A 2 9.38 1.18 4.47
CA VAL A 2 8.73 2.28 3.71
C VAL A 2 9.69 2.78 2.64
N VAL A 3 9.16 3.30 1.53
CA VAL A 3 9.94 3.92 0.45
C VAL A 3 9.44 5.35 0.20
N PRO A 4 10.32 6.37 0.13
CA PRO A 4 9.92 7.71 -0.26
C PRO A 4 9.31 7.73 -1.67
N LEU A 5 8.27 8.54 -1.91
CA LEU A 5 7.66 8.66 -3.24
C LEU A 5 8.63 9.20 -4.30
N ALA A 6 9.61 10.00 -3.86
CA ALA A 6 10.67 10.52 -4.72
C ALA A 6 11.76 9.47 -5.08
N ASP A 7 11.83 8.32 -4.38
CA ASP A 7 12.78 7.27 -4.72
C ASP A 7 12.30 6.53 -5.99
N PRO A 8 13.15 6.34 -7.02
CA PRO A 8 12.79 5.60 -8.23
C PRO A 8 12.25 4.19 -7.97
N ARG A 9 12.59 3.56 -6.84
CA ARG A 9 12.05 2.25 -6.42
C ARG A 9 10.54 2.30 -6.19
N ALA A 10 9.97 3.46 -5.85
CA ALA A 10 8.52 3.63 -5.71
C ALA A 10 7.78 3.54 -7.05
N ARG A 11 8.47 3.62 -8.20
CA ARG A 11 7.87 3.40 -9.54
C ARG A 11 7.59 1.93 -9.85
N ALA A 12 8.20 1.01 -9.11
CA ALA A 12 7.96 -0.41 -9.30
C ALA A 12 6.63 -0.81 -8.63
N VAL A 13 5.66 -1.25 -9.44
CA VAL A 13 4.34 -1.70 -8.95
C VAL A 13 4.47 -2.87 -7.97
N THR A 14 5.47 -3.74 -8.17
CA THR A 14 5.76 -4.86 -7.27
C THR A 14 6.23 -4.41 -5.88
N VAL A 15 6.76 -3.19 -5.76
CA VAL A 15 7.31 -2.65 -4.50
C VAL A 15 6.30 -1.76 -3.80
N ALA A 16 5.65 -0.85 -4.53
CA ALA A 16 4.82 0.22 -3.96
C ALA A 16 3.34 0.19 -4.42
N GLY A 17 2.99 -0.77 -5.28
CA GLY A 17 1.65 -0.87 -5.88
C GLY A 17 1.40 0.16 -6.99
N GLY A 18 0.28 0.01 -7.70
CA GLY A 18 -0.03 0.83 -8.88
C GLY A 18 -0.25 2.32 -8.58
N LYS A 19 -0.77 2.65 -7.39
CA LYS A 19 -1.03 4.04 -6.98
C LYS A 19 0.26 4.80 -6.70
N ALA A 20 1.14 4.24 -5.87
CA ALA A 20 2.40 4.89 -5.53
C ALA A 20 3.35 4.94 -6.74
N ALA A 21 3.31 3.92 -7.61
CA ALA A 21 4.04 3.94 -8.87
C ALA A 21 3.62 5.10 -9.79
N SER A 22 2.31 5.34 -9.91
CA SER A 22 1.78 6.47 -10.68
C SER A 22 2.19 7.81 -10.07
N LEU A 23 2.04 7.98 -8.75
CA LEU A 23 2.45 9.21 -8.06
C LEU A 23 3.97 9.49 -8.18
N SER A 24 4.80 8.46 -8.05
CA SER A 24 6.25 8.57 -8.22
C SER A 24 6.64 8.92 -9.66
N ALA A 25 5.87 8.45 -10.66
CA ALA A 25 6.04 8.84 -12.05
C ALA A 25 5.68 10.31 -12.28
N LEU A 26 4.57 10.79 -11.71
CA LEU A 26 4.16 12.20 -11.78
C LEU A 26 5.17 13.13 -11.12
N LEU A 27 5.69 12.76 -9.95
CA LEU A 27 6.73 13.49 -9.24
C LEU A 27 8.03 13.53 -10.09
N GLY A 28 8.37 12.41 -10.73
CA GLY A 28 9.46 12.32 -11.70
C GLY A 28 9.29 13.19 -12.95
N ALA A 29 8.05 13.47 -13.34
CA ALA A 29 7.72 14.36 -14.46
C ALA A 29 7.67 15.85 -14.05
N GLY A 30 7.96 16.17 -12.79
CA GLY A 30 7.94 17.55 -12.28
C GLY A 30 6.55 18.10 -11.99
N LEU A 31 5.51 17.25 -11.95
CA LEU A 31 4.18 17.64 -11.50
C LEU A 31 4.19 17.83 -9.97
N PRO A 32 3.48 18.83 -9.41
CA PRO A 32 3.42 19.03 -7.97
C PRO A 32 2.62 17.90 -7.31
N VAL A 33 3.34 16.92 -6.78
CA VAL A 33 2.81 15.85 -5.94
C VAL A 33 3.22 16.15 -4.49
N PRO A 34 2.31 16.06 -3.51
CA PRO A 34 2.66 16.23 -2.11
C PRO A 34 3.77 15.26 -1.67
N ASP A 35 4.69 15.75 -0.86
CA ASP A 35 5.73 14.90 -0.27
C ASP A 35 5.12 13.77 0.56
N GLY A 36 5.73 12.59 0.49
CA GLY A 36 5.24 11.43 1.20
C GLY A 36 6.04 10.16 0.96
N PHE A 37 5.57 9.06 1.55
CA PHE A 37 6.15 7.74 1.44
C PHE A 37 5.07 6.69 1.19
N CYS A 38 5.49 5.56 0.65
CA CYS A 38 4.66 4.38 0.44
C CYS A 38 5.09 3.26 1.38
N VAL A 39 4.12 2.57 1.98
CA VAL A 39 4.34 1.29 2.66
C VAL A 39 4.42 0.21 1.59
N THR A 40 5.54 -0.51 1.56
CA THR A 40 5.82 -1.46 0.49
C THR A 40 4.98 -2.73 0.60
N THR A 41 4.75 -3.43 -0.51
CA THR A 41 4.08 -4.74 -0.53
C THR A 41 4.74 -5.73 0.44
N ALA A 42 6.08 -5.81 0.46
CA ALA A 42 6.79 -6.68 1.40
C ALA A 42 6.57 -6.33 2.89
N ALA A 43 6.26 -5.07 3.21
CA ALA A 43 5.93 -4.67 4.57
C ALA A 43 4.50 -5.10 4.94
N TYR A 44 3.59 -5.04 3.98
CA TYR A 44 2.24 -5.59 4.12
C TYR A 44 2.28 -7.10 4.30
N ASP A 45 3.02 -7.83 3.46
CA ASP A 45 3.13 -9.30 3.54
C ASP A 45 3.58 -9.75 4.93
N ARG A 46 4.64 -9.12 5.46
CA ARG A 46 5.14 -9.41 6.81
C ARG A 46 4.10 -9.14 7.89
N ALA A 47 3.40 -8.01 7.80
CA ALA A 47 2.38 -7.67 8.78
C ALA A 47 1.17 -8.61 8.70
N ALA A 48 0.80 -9.04 7.49
CA ALA A 48 -0.26 -10.01 7.26
C ALA A 48 0.11 -11.40 7.81
N ASP A 49 1.35 -11.82 7.60
CA ASP A 49 1.88 -13.08 8.14
C ASP A 49 1.91 -13.04 9.68
N ASP A 50 2.46 -11.98 10.28
CA ASP A 50 2.52 -11.79 11.73
C ASP A 50 1.10 -11.75 12.35
N ALA A 51 0.11 -11.22 11.62
CA ALA A 51 -1.29 -11.18 12.04
C ALA A 51 -2.05 -12.49 11.79
N GLY A 52 -1.44 -13.49 11.15
CA GLY A 52 -2.12 -14.72 10.75
C GLY A 52 -3.25 -14.51 9.72
N LEU A 53 -3.17 -13.41 8.96
CA LEU A 53 -4.24 -12.96 8.06
C LEU A 53 -4.55 -13.99 6.98
N GLY A 54 -3.52 -14.70 6.48
CA GLY A 54 -3.69 -15.77 5.49
C GLY A 54 -4.56 -16.92 6.00
N GLY A 55 -4.39 -17.31 7.28
CA GLY A 55 -5.22 -18.35 7.89
C GLY A 55 -6.67 -17.89 8.10
N ALA A 56 -6.87 -16.63 8.51
CA ALA A 56 -8.20 -16.05 8.65
C ALA A 56 -8.93 -15.95 7.30
N LEU A 57 -8.24 -15.51 6.24
CA LEU A 57 -8.80 -15.45 4.88
C LEU A 57 -9.15 -16.83 4.35
N ALA A 58 -8.29 -17.84 4.56
CA ALA A 58 -8.58 -19.21 4.17
C ALA A 58 -9.82 -19.74 4.90
N ALA A 59 -9.92 -19.54 6.21
CA ALA A 59 -11.09 -19.95 6.99
C ALA A 59 -12.39 -19.28 6.50
N LEU A 60 -12.34 -18.01 6.11
CA LEU A 60 -13.48 -17.29 5.53
C LEU A 60 -13.87 -17.82 4.14
N ALA A 61 -12.88 -18.13 3.29
CA ALA A 61 -13.13 -18.69 1.96
C ALA A 61 -13.80 -20.08 2.05
N GLU A 62 -13.34 -20.93 2.96
CA GLU A 62 -13.93 -22.25 3.22
C GLU A 62 -15.32 -22.17 3.88
N ALA A 63 -15.62 -21.07 4.60
CA ALA A 63 -16.92 -20.85 5.21
C ALA A 63 -18.04 -20.53 4.20
N GLY A 64 -17.71 -20.37 2.92
CA GLY A 64 -18.67 -20.20 1.83
C GLY A 64 -19.17 -18.75 1.67
N GLU A 65 -19.36 -18.37 0.41
CA GLU A 65 -19.71 -17.04 -0.06
C GLU A 65 -21.11 -16.61 0.43
N GLY A 66 -21.14 -15.86 1.53
CA GLY A 66 -22.23 -14.92 1.76
C GLY A 66 -22.00 -13.70 0.88
N ASP A 67 -22.95 -13.39 -0.01
CA ASP A 67 -22.97 -12.20 -0.87
C ASP A 67 -22.78 -10.93 -0.03
N GLY A 68 -21.53 -10.52 0.08
CA GLY A 68 -21.07 -9.35 0.82
C GLY A 68 -20.25 -8.50 -0.14
N PRO A 69 -20.39 -7.17 -0.11
CA PRO A 69 -19.79 -6.30 -1.11
C PRO A 69 -18.28 -6.49 -1.15
N VAL A 70 -17.75 -6.87 -2.32
CA VAL A 70 -16.31 -6.90 -2.61
C VAL A 70 -15.74 -5.49 -2.46
N ALA A 71 -15.21 -5.20 -1.27
CA ALA A 71 -14.51 -3.96 -1.01
C ALA A 71 -13.23 -3.95 -1.86
N GLY A 72 -13.28 -3.29 -3.02
CA GLY A 72 -12.11 -3.05 -3.85
C GLY A 72 -10.99 -2.45 -2.99
N ALA A 73 -9.85 -3.15 -2.92
CA ALA A 73 -8.67 -2.74 -2.17
C ALA A 73 -8.18 -1.38 -2.68
N GLY A 74 -8.63 -0.32 -2.01
CA GLY A 74 -8.65 1.00 -2.62
C GLY A 74 -8.75 2.15 -1.64
N ALA A 75 -7.95 2.20 -0.59
CA ALA A 75 -7.70 3.42 0.20
C ALA A 75 -6.32 3.30 0.87
N ALA A 76 -5.26 4.00 0.44
CA ALA A 76 -5.01 5.42 0.69
C ALA A 76 -5.32 5.80 2.15
N MET A 77 -4.37 5.53 3.06
CA MET A 77 -4.38 6.10 4.41
C MET A 77 -3.60 7.42 4.40
N ALA A 78 -4.29 8.43 4.91
CA ALA A 78 -3.90 9.82 4.99
C ALA A 78 -2.85 10.11 6.08
N ALA A 79 -2.08 11.18 5.81
CA ALA A 79 -1.45 12.13 6.73
C ALA A 79 -1.14 11.67 8.17
N GLY A 80 0.15 11.51 8.44
CA GLY A 80 0.72 11.67 9.77
C GLY A 80 1.86 12.68 9.70
N ALA A 81 1.55 13.95 9.95
CA ALA A 81 2.54 14.97 10.22
C ALA A 81 3.28 14.61 11.51
N GLY A 82 4.59 14.35 11.42
CA GLY A 82 5.50 14.24 12.57
C GLY A 82 6.35 15.50 12.66
N PRO A 83 6.59 16.05 13.86
CA PRO A 83 7.04 17.42 14.05
C PRO A 83 8.50 17.60 13.66
N ALA A 84 8.79 18.80 13.14
CA ALA A 84 10.15 19.33 13.06
C ALA A 84 10.72 19.46 14.47
N GLY A 85 11.90 18.88 14.68
CA GLY A 85 12.79 19.10 15.81
C GLY A 85 14.20 19.31 15.28
#